data_AF-A0AA38CL63-F1
#
_entry.id   AF-A0AA38CL63-F1
#
_cell.length_a   1.000
_cell.length_b   1.000
_cell.length_c   1.000
_cell.angle_alpha   90.00
_cell.angle_beta   90.00
_cell.angle_gamma   90.00
#
_symmetry.space_group_name_H-M   'P 1'
#
loop_
_entity.id
_entity.type
_entity.pdbx_description
1 polymer ?
#
loop_
_entity_poly.entity_id
_entity_poly.type
_entity_poly.pdbx_seq_one_letter_code
_entity_poly.pdbx_strand_id
1 'polypeptide(L)' 'TRLAVIGLPPFGCFPSQITLHNLIGNKCVEDLNEIARSLNTKIKALIEKKKLTYPGLRIAYIDIYNKMVDIVKFLVNM' A
#
# COMPACT_ATOMS: atom_id res chain seq x y z
N THR A 1 17.26 1.20 18.09
CA THR A 1 16.67 2.05 17.03
C THR A 1 15.25 1.59 16.73
N ARG A 2 14.32 2.53 16.50
CA ARG A 2 12.93 2.22 16.13
C ARG A 2 12.65 2.77 14.73
N LEU A 3 12.03 1.97 13.87
CA LEU A 3 11.68 2.34 12.50
C LEU A 3 10.19 2.08 12.27
N ALA A 4 9.48 3.05 11.70
CA ALA A 4 8.15 2.85 11.17
C ALA A 4 8.24 2.75 9.64
N VAL A 5 7.68 1.68 9.08
CA VAL A 5 7.59 1.47 7.63
C VAL A 5 6.13 1.50 7.25
N ILE A 6 5.76 2.40 6.34
CA ILE A 6 4.41 2.52 5.83
C ILE A 6 4.35 1.77 4.51
N GLY A 7 3.36 0.90 4.35
CA GLY A 7 3.12 0.22 3.08
C GLY A 7 2.74 1.19 1.95
N LEU A 8 2.76 0.73 0.71
CA LEU A 8 2.13 1.45 -0.37
C LEU A 8 0.61 1.40 -0.23
N PRO A 9 -0.10 2.54 -0.40
CA PRO A 9 -1.56 2.57 -0.48
C PRO A 9 -2.06 1.96 -1.80
N PRO A 10 -3.40 1.83 -2.01
CA PRO A 10 -3.97 1.48 -3.31
C PRO A 10 -3.73 2.60 -4.34
N PHE A 11 -2.49 2.66 -4.85
CA PHE A 11 -1.99 3.75 -5.68
C PHE A 11 -2.78 3.93 -6.98
N GLY A 12 -3.29 2.83 -7.55
CA GLY A 12 -4.13 2.87 -8.75
C GLY A 12 -5.47 3.58 -8.55
N CYS A 13 -5.88 3.81 -7.30
CA CYS A 13 -7.11 4.54 -6.97
C CYS A 13 -6.88 6.04 -6.77
N PHE A 14 -5.66 6.55 -6.96
CA PHE A 14 -5.38 7.98 -6.76
C PHE A 14 -5.96 8.81 -7.92
N PRO A 15 -6.51 10.01 -7.66
CA PRO A 15 -7.07 10.87 -8.71
C PRO A 15 -6.10 11.13 -9.86
N SER A 16 -4.82 11.30 -9.55
CA SER A 16 -3.78 11.50 -10.57
C SER A 16 -3.63 10.29 -11.50
N GLN A 17 -3.77 9.06 -11.00
CA GLN A 17 -3.68 7.85 -11.81
C GLN A 17 -4.94 7.65 -12.64
N ILE A 18 -6.13 7.96 -12.09
CA ILE A 18 -7.39 7.95 -12.82
C ILE A 18 -7.34 8.92 -14.01
N THR A 19 -6.88 10.16 -13.79
CA THR A 19 -6.71 11.16 -14.86
C THR A 19 -5.67 10.73 -15.88
N LEU A 20 -4.49 10.28 -15.45
CA LEU A 20 -3.40 9.89 -16.35
C LEU A 20 -3.78 8.69 -17.25
N HIS A 21 -4.55 7.74 -16.71
CA HIS A 21 -4.97 6.54 -17.44
C HIS A 21 -6.33 6.70 -18.13
N ASN A 22 -6.92 7.91 -18.15
CA ASN A 22 -8.22 8.20 -18.76
C ASN A 22 -9.34 7.23 -18.35
N LEU A 23 -9.37 6.85 -17.07
CA LEU A 23 -10.40 5.94 -16.56
C LEU A 23 -11.72 6.69 -16.35
N ILE A 24 -12.82 6.09 -16.80
CA ILE A 24 -14.18 6.64 -16.62
C ILE A 24 -14.81 6.05 -15.35
N GLY A 25 -15.33 6.92 -14.49
CA GLY A 25 -15.99 6.57 -13.23
C GLY A 25 -15.00 6.17 -12.13
N ASN A 26 -15.50 5.49 -11.10
CA ASN A 26 -14.74 5.09 -9.92
C ASN A 26 -13.87 3.84 -10.12
N LYS A 27 -13.19 3.77 -11.26
CA LYS A 27 -12.31 2.64 -11.60
C LYS A 27 -10.88 2.96 -11.17
N CYS A 28 -10.26 2.05 -10.45
CA CYS A 28 -8.83 2.12 -10.15
C CYS A 28 -8.01 1.47 -11.28
N VAL A 29 -6.77 1.91 -11.45
CA VAL A 29 -5.78 1.22 -12.30
C VAL A 29 -5.30 -0.03 -11.56
N GLU A 30 -5.89 -1.20 -11.87
CA GLU A 30 -5.66 -2.40 -11.07
C GLU A 30 -4.22 -2.93 -11.15
N ASP A 31 -3.55 -2.78 -12.29
CA ASP A 31 -2.14 -3.15 -12.45
C ASP A 31 -1.24 -2.41 -11.43
N LEU A 32 -1.52 -1.13 -11.16
CA LEU A 32 -0.80 -0.35 -10.16
C LEU A 32 -1.12 -0.84 -8.73
N ASN A 33 -2.34 -1.28 -8.48
CA ASN A 33 -2.75 -1.87 -7.20
C ASN A 33 -2.09 -3.24 -6.98
N GLU A 34 -1.94 -4.05 -8.02
CA GLU A 34 -1.20 -5.32 -7.97
C GLU A 34 0.27 -5.10 -7.63
N ILE A 35 0.92 -4.12 -8.27
CA ILE A 35 2.29 -3.72 -7.95
C ILE A 35 2.39 -3.28 -6.49
N ALA A 36 1.45 -2.45 -6.00
CA ALA A 36 1.42 -2.01 -4.61
C ALA A 36 1.30 -3.19 -3.63
N ARG A 37 0.39 -4.14 -3.89
CA ARG A 37 0.24 -5.37 -3.06
C ARG A 37 1.50 -6.22 -3.09
N SER A 38 2.11 -6.42 -4.25
CA SER A 38 3.35 -7.19 -4.42
C SER A 38 4.52 -6.55 -3.66
N LEU A 39 4.70 -5.22 -3.76
CA LEU A 39 5.74 -4.53 -3.02
C LEU A 39 5.52 -4.62 -1.51
N ASN A 40 4.27 -4.46 -1.04
CA ASN A 40 3.93 -4.60 0.37
C ASN A 40 4.29 -5.97 0.93
N THR A 41 4.01 -7.06 0.18
CA THR A 41 4.42 -8.41 0.55
C THR A 41 5.94 -8.55 0.67
N LYS A 42 6.69 -8.00 -0.29
CA LYS A 42 8.17 -8.01 -0.27
C LYS A 42 8.73 -7.21 0.91
N ILE A 43 8.15 -6.04 1.21
CA ILE A 43 8.54 -5.23 2.37
C ILE A 43 8.31 -6.01 3.67
N LYS A 44 7.14 -6.63 3.85
CA LYS A 44 6.84 -7.46 5.04
C LYS A 44 7.89 -8.57 5.21
N ALA A 45 8.20 -9.31 4.14
CA ALA A 45 9.22 -10.36 4.17
C ALA A 45 10.63 -9.83 4.53
N LEU A 46 11.01 -8.68 3.98
CA LEU A 46 12.28 -8.03 4.30
C LEU A 46 12.35 -7.57 5.76
N ILE A 47 11.26 -7.04 6.31
CA ILE A 47 11.16 -6.64 7.72
C ILE A 47 11.41 -7.86 8.62
N GLU A 48 10.74 -8.99 8.35
CA GLU A 48 10.94 -10.21 9.14
C GLU A 48 12.39 -10.71 9.06
N LYS A 49 12.99 -10.71 7.86
CA LYS A 49 14.41 -11.04 7.71
C LYS A 49 15.32 -10.10 8.52
N LYS A 50 15.04 -8.79 8.51
CA LYS A 50 15.86 -7.79 9.20
C LYS A 50 15.71 -7.84 10.72
N LYS A 51 14.54 -8.18 11.25
CA LYS A 51 14.34 -8.43 12.69
C LYS A 51 15.23 -9.56 13.18
N LEU A 52 15.40 -10.63 12.39
CA LEU A 52 16.29 -11.75 12.70
C LEU A 52 17.78 -11.35 12.67
N THR A 53 18.18 -10.52 11.69
CA THR A 53 19.58 -10.07 11.57
C THR A 53 19.96 -9.04 12.64
N TYR A 54 19.02 -8.22 13.11
CA TYR A 54 19.27 -7.13 14.05
C TYR A 54 18.29 -7.18 15.22
N PRO A 55 18.54 -7.98 16.26
CA PRO A 55 17.62 -8.17 17.40
C PRO A 55 17.29 -6.86 18.17
N GLY A 56 18.17 -5.86 18.12
CA GLY A 56 17.96 -4.54 18.73
C GLY A 56 17.14 -3.55 17.88
N LEU A 57 16.82 -3.91 16.63
CA LEU A 57 16.04 -3.08 15.71
C LEU A 57 14.54 -3.39 15.87
N ARG A 58 13.76 -2.39 16.26
CA ARG A 58 12.30 -2.52 16.37
C ARG A 58 11.65 -1.89 15.15
N ILE A 59 11.02 -2.70 14.30
CA ILE A 59 10.34 -2.23 13.09
C ILE A 59 8.83 -2.44 13.25
N ALA A 60 8.05 -1.36 13.11
CA ALA A 60 6.61 -1.41 12.96
C ALA A 60 6.24 -1.28 11.48
N TYR A 61 5.39 -2.18 10.98
CA TYR A 61 4.81 -2.06 9.64
C TYR A 61 3.38 -1.52 9.76
N ILE A 62 3.08 -0.47 9.00
CA ILE A 62 1.76 0.17 8.94
C ILE A 62 1.09 -0.23 7.64
N ASP A 63 0.08 -1.08 7.73
CA ASP A 63 -0.74 -1.52 6.60
C ASP A 63 -1.75 -0.43 6.20
N ILE A 64 -1.25 0.59 5.50
CA ILE A 64 -2.07 1.70 4.99
C ILE A 64 -2.93 1.26 3.81
N TYR A 65 -2.55 0.18 3.10
CA TYR A 65 -3.26 -0.31 1.93
C TYR A 65 -4.70 -0.64 2.28
N ASN A 66 -4.92 -1.53 3.25
CA ASN A 66 -6.26 -1.97 3.63
C ASN A 66 -7.09 -0.80 4.20
N LYS A 67 -6.49 0.04 5.05
CA LYS A 67 -7.16 1.22 5.60
C LYS A 67 -7.66 2.17 4.51
N MET A 68 -6.86 2.40 3.47
CA MET A 68 -7.25 3.26 2.36
C MET A 68 -8.21 2.59 1.39
N VAL A 69 -8.13 1.27 1.17
CA VAL A 69 -9.12 0.55 0.38
C VAL A 69 -10.52 0.73 0.98
N ASP A 70 -10.67 0.66 2.30
CA ASP A 70 -11.95 0.88 2.97
C ASP A 70 -12.48 2.31 2.76
N ILE A 71 -11.60 3.32 2.85
CA ILE A 71 -11.95 4.72 2.57
C ILE A 71 -12.34 4.91 1.11
N VAL A 72 -11.58 4.35 0.17
CA VAL A 72 -11.88 4.44 -1.26
C VAL A 72 -13.23 3.77 -1.55
N LYS A 73 -13.49 2.57 -1.02
CA LYS A 73 -14.79 1.90 -1.16
C LYS A 73 -15.93 2.72 -0.57
N PHE A 74 -15.72 3.39 0.56
CA PHE A 74 -16.72 4.27 1.15
C PHE A 74 -17.04 5.46 0.24
N LEU A 75 -16.02 6.09 -0.36
CA LEU A 75 -16.19 7.25 -1.25
C LEU A 75 -16.75 6.89 -2.63
N VAL A 76 -16.46 5.68 -3.11
CA VAL A 76 -16.86 5.22 -4.44
C VAL A 76 -18.31 4.71 -4.50
N ASN A 77 -18.86 4.25 -3.38
CA ASN A 77 -20.21 3.69 -3.28
C ASN A 77 -21.25 4.70 -2.72
N MET A 78 -20.91 5.99 -2.65
CA MET A 78 -21.85 7.10 -2.36
C MET A 78 -22.35 7.76 -3.63
#